data_AF-A0A256FRU3-F1
#
_entry.id   AF-A0A256FRU3-F1
#
_cell.length_a   1.000
_cell.length_b   1.000
_cell.length_c   1.000
_cell.angle_alpha   90.00
_cell.angle_beta   90.00
_cell.angle_gamma   90.00
#
_symmetry.space_group_name_H-M   'P 1'
#
loop_
_entity.id
_entity.type
_entity.pdbx_description
1 polymer ?
#
loop_
_entity_poly.entity_id
_entity_poly.type
_entity_poly.pdbx_seq_one_letter_code
_entity_poly.pdbx_strand_id
1 'polypeptide(L)'
;MKHNASVDAARLSMMLTNLRLPGISKAWHSFTEQADTEGWPASRLLSALAEFEIAERETRRMQRHLTEAHLPPGKTLDNFDFTAIPMVSKARVMALVAGDVWLKTGANLMMFGGPGGGKSHLAAAIGVGLIENGWRVLFTRTTDLVQKLQTARRNLDLEGAIAKLDKYHLLVLDDMAYVSKDQAETSVLFELISARYERRSLLITANQPFGEWDKVFPDSNRAEYPYY
;
A
#
# COMPACT_ATOMS: atom_id res chain seq x y z
N MET A 1 -39.50 -20.51 28.26
CA MET A 1 -38.60 -20.71 27.11
C MET A 1 -38.14 -19.41 26.42
N LYS A 2 -39.00 -18.40 26.17
CA LYS A 2 -38.58 -17.13 25.53
C LYS A 2 -37.56 -16.28 26.33
N HIS A 3 -37.50 -16.41 27.66
CA HIS A 3 -36.61 -15.61 28.50
C HIS A 3 -35.11 -15.98 28.38
N ASN A 4 -34.79 -17.25 28.07
CA ASN A 4 -33.39 -17.72 27.90
C ASN A 4 -32.81 -17.29 26.54
N ALA A 5 -33.58 -17.39 25.46
CA ALA A 5 -33.10 -17.06 24.11
C ALA A 5 -32.61 -15.60 23.98
N SER A 6 -33.26 -14.66 24.67
CA SER A 6 -32.85 -13.24 24.69
C SER A 6 -31.55 -13.01 25.49
N VAL A 7 -31.36 -13.74 26.60
CA VAL A 7 -30.14 -13.68 27.41
C VAL A 7 -28.97 -14.33 26.67
N ASP A 8 -29.21 -15.46 26.01
CA ASP A 8 -28.22 -16.17 25.21
C ASP A 8 -27.78 -15.34 23.99
N ALA A 9 -28.70 -14.64 23.32
CA ALA A 9 -28.39 -13.72 22.23
C ALA A 9 -27.53 -12.52 22.67
N ALA A 10 -27.84 -11.93 23.84
CA ALA A 10 -27.05 -10.85 24.41
C ALA A 10 -25.64 -11.33 24.79
N ARG A 11 -25.54 -12.51 25.40
CA ARG A 11 -24.26 -13.14 25.77
C ARG A 11 -23.41 -13.44 24.54
N LEU A 12 -24.00 -14.00 23.49
CA LEU A 12 -23.33 -14.27 22.22
C LEU A 12 -22.80 -12.97 21.61
N SER A 13 -23.59 -11.90 21.58
CA SER A 13 -23.16 -10.60 21.05
C SER A 13 -21.95 -10.02 21.79
N MET A 14 -21.92 -10.13 23.13
CA MET A 14 -20.76 -9.75 23.93
C MET A 14 -19.53 -10.61 23.64
N MET A 15 -19.70 -11.93 23.52
CA MET A 15 -18.61 -12.85 23.17
C MET A 15 -18.02 -12.54 21.80
N LEU A 16 -18.85 -12.32 20.78
CA LEU A 16 -18.42 -11.98 19.42
C LEU A 16 -17.66 -10.65 19.37
N THR A 17 -18.08 -9.67 20.18
CA THR A 17 -17.36 -8.40 20.34
C THR A 17 -15.96 -8.63 20.92
N ASN A 18 -15.85 -9.42 22.00
CA ASN A 18 -14.57 -9.73 22.63
C ASN A 18 -13.63 -10.55 21.72
N LEU A 19 -14.19 -11.45 20.91
CA LEU A 19 -13.45 -12.22 19.89
C LEU A 19 -13.11 -11.41 18.64
N ARG A 20 -13.56 -10.15 18.55
CA ARG A 20 -13.38 -9.26 17.39
C ARG A 20 -13.95 -9.87 16.10
N LEU A 21 -15.18 -10.39 16.17
CA LEU A 21 -15.94 -10.97 15.06
C LEU A 21 -17.13 -10.07 14.66
N PRO A 22 -16.89 -8.83 14.18
CA PRO A 22 -17.96 -7.87 13.93
C PRO A 22 -18.84 -8.21 12.71
N GLY A 23 -18.37 -9.00 11.76
CA GLY A 23 -19.20 -9.50 10.65
C GLY A 23 -20.24 -10.47 11.18
N ILE A 24 -19.80 -11.51 11.91
CA ILE A 24 -20.71 -12.45 12.58
C ILE A 24 -21.64 -11.73 13.55
N SER A 25 -21.12 -10.77 14.34
CA SER A 25 -21.95 -10.00 15.28
C SER A 25 -23.12 -9.28 14.60
N LYS A 26 -23.00 -8.89 13.33
CA LYS A 26 -24.07 -8.23 12.57
C LYS A 26 -25.01 -9.22 11.88
N ALA A 27 -24.50 -10.37 11.46
CA ALA A 27 -25.22 -11.28 10.56
C ALA A 27 -25.69 -12.59 11.22
N TRP A 28 -25.24 -12.93 12.43
CA TRP A 28 -25.47 -14.27 12.99
C TRP A 28 -26.96 -14.67 13.05
N HIS A 29 -27.86 -13.71 13.35
CA HIS A 29 -29.29 -13.95 13.39
C HIS A 29 -29.88 -14.44 12.04
N SER A 30 -29.49 -13.80 10.93
CA SER A 30 -30.01 -14.18 9.60
C SER A 30 -29.49 -15.55 9.18
N PHE A 31 -28.23 -15.87 9.50
CA PHE A 31 -27.65 -17.18 9.22
C PHE A 31 -28.29 -18.28 10.09
N THR A 32 -28.62 -18.02 11.35
CA THR A 32 -29.32 -18.99 12.20
C THR A 32 -30.75 -19.24 11.72
N GLU A 33 -31.48 -18.18 11.33
CA GLU A 33 -32.84 -18.31 10.81
C GLU A 33 -32.86 -19.10 9.48
N GLN A 34 -31.90 -18.82 8.60
CA GLN A 34 -31.72 -19.58 7.36
C GLN A 34 -31.38 -21.05 7.64
N ALA A 35 -30.48 -21.32 8.58
CA ALA A 35 -30.10 -22.68 8.96
C ALA A 35 -31.28 -23.47 9.54
N ASP A 36 -32.10 -22.84 10.37
CA ASP A 36 -33.31 -23.46 10.93
C ASP A 36 -34.36 -23.75 9.84
N THR A 37 -34.54 -22.82 8.90
CA THR A 37 -35.52 -22.96 7.79
C THR A 37 -35.10 -24.03 6.78
N GLU A 38 -33.83 -24.06 6.41
CA GLU A 38 -33.27 -24.99 5.40
C GLU A 38 -32.78 -26.31 6.01
N GLY A 39 -32.84 -26.46 7.34
CA GLY A 39 -32.38 -27.67 8.04
C GLY A 39 -30.87 -27.91 7.92
N TRP A 40 -30.06 -26.85 7.99
CA TRP A 40 -28.60 -26.98 7.87
C TRP A 40 -28.01 -27.75 9.05
N PRO A 41 -27.02 -28.64 8.82
CA PRO A 41 -26.23 -29.17 9.93
C PRO A 41 -25.43 -28.04 10.59
N ALA A 42 -25.20 -28.13 11.90
CA ALA A 42 -24.48 -27.11 12.66
C ALA A 42 -23.08 -26.79 12.08
N SER A 43 -22.40 -27.78 11.52
CA SER A 43 -21.11 -27.59 10.83
C SER A 43 -21.22 -26.62 9.65
N ARG A 44 -22.30 -26.69 8.85
CA ARG A 44 -22.53 -25.79 7.72
C ARG A 44 -22.80 -24.36 8.18
N LEU A 45 -23.59 -24.18 9.24
CA LEU A 45 -23.82 -22.85 9.82
C LEU A 45 -22.50 -22.21 10.30
N LEU A 46 -21.68 -22.97 11.04
CA LEU A 46 -20.40 -22.48 11.53
C LEU A 46 -19.44 -22.11 10.40
N SER A 47 -19.35 -22.95 9.35
CA SER A 47 -18.54 -22.64 8.17
C SER A 47 -19.03 -21.37 7.46
N ALA A 48 -20.34 -21.24 7.22
CA ALA A 48 -20.91 -20.08 6.54
C ALA A 48 -20.69 -18.77 7.29
N LEU A 49 -20.82 -18.79 8.63
CA LEU A 49 -20.50 -17.64 9.49
C LEU A 49 -19.01 -17.28 9.43
N ALA A 50 -18.13 -18.28 9.45
CA ALA A 50 -16.69 -18.07 9.38
C ALA A 50 -16.26 -17.50 8.02
N GLU A 51 -16.79 -18.05 6.92
CA GLU A 51 -16.58 -17.53 5.55
C GLU A 51 -17.03 -16.08 5.42
N PHE A 52 -18.21 -15.75 5.96
CA PHE A 52 -18.72 -14.38 5.97
C PHE A 52 -17.81 -13.42 6.74
N GLU A 53 -17.31 -13.82 7.93
CA GLU A 53 -16.36 -12.99 8.69
C GLU A 53 -15.05 -12.77 7.94
N ILE A 54 -14.53 -13.80 7.28
CA ILE A 54 -13.30 -13.72 6.48
C ILE A 54 -13.49 -12.70 5.35
N ALA A 55 -14.57 -12.82 4.58
CA ALA A 55 -14.90 -11.89 3.49
C ALA A 55 -15.09 -10.44 3.98
N GLU A 56 -15.78 -10.24 5.12
CA GLU A 56 -15.94 -8.92 5.74
C GLU A 56 -14.62 -8.33 6.23
N ARG A 57 -13.68 -9.17 6.73
CA ARG A 57 -12.35 -8.72 7.14
C ARG A 57 -11.50 -8.31 5.95
N GLU A 58 -11.54 -9.07 4.86
CA GLU A 58 -10.84 -8.75 3.62
C GLU A 58 -11.35 -7.45 3.03
N THR A 59 -12.67 -7.29 2.93
CA THR A 59 -13.32 -6.06 2.44
C THR A 59 -12.90 -4.84 3.27
N ARG A 60 -12.97 -4.93 4.61
CA ARG A 60 -12.53 -3.83 5.49
C ARG A 60 -11.04 -3.53 5.39
N ARG A 61 -10.20 -4.57 5.25
CA ARG A 61 -8.75 -4.41 5.05
C ARG A 61 -8.47 -3.67 3.75
N MET A 62 -9.08 -4.11 2.64
CA MET A 62 -8.94 -3.50 1.32
C MET A 62 -9.38 -2.02 1.36
N GLN A 63 -10.58 -1.74 1.90
CA GLN A 63 -11.09 -0.38 2.00
C GLN A 63 -10.18 0.54 2.82
N ARG A 64 -9.64 0.04 3.93
CA ARG A 64 -8.66 0.77 4.73
C ARG A 64 -7.38 1.03 3.93
N HIS A 65 -6.86 0.05 3.21
CA HIS A 65 -5.66 0.23 2.38
C HIS A 65 -5.89 1.24 1.25
N LEU A 66 -7.04 1.18 0.55
CA LEU A 66 -7.41 2.16 -0.46
C LEU A 66 -7.49 3.59 0.11
N THR A 67 -8.13 3.74 1.27
CA THR A 67 -8.27 5.04 1.94
C THR A 67 -6.91 5.61 2.36
N GLU A 68 -6.06 4.77 2.97
CA GLU A 68 -4.72 5.18 3.43
C GLU A 68 -3.72 5.39 2.29
N ALA A 69 -4.00 4.85 1.10
CA ALA A 69 -3.08 4.93 -0.04
C ALA A 69 -3.09 6.30 -0.72
N HIS A 70 -4.11 7.14 -0.52
CA HIS A 70 -4.22 8.46 -1.14
C HIS A 70 -4.05 8.44 -2.67
N LEU A 71 -4.51 7.36 -3.32
CA LEU A 71 -4.42 7.20 -4.76
C LEU A 71 -5.36 8.17 -5.48
N PRO A 72 -4.94 8.76 -6.61
CA PRO A 72 -5.82 9.60 -7.42
C PRO A 72 -7.01 8.79 -7.96
N PRO A 73 -8.25 9.31 -7.88
CA PRO A 73 -9.44 8.57 -8.29
C PRO A 73 -9.45 8.29 -9.81
N GLY A 74 -10.00 7.14 -10.20
CA GLY A 74 -10.17 6.74 -11.60
C GLY A 74 -8.89 6.31 -12.33
N LYS A 75 -7.74 6.26 -11.64
CA LYS A 75 -6.45 5.84 -12.20
C LYS A 75 -6.23 4.34 -12.00
N THR A 76 -6.97 3.53 -12.74
CA THR A 76 -6.87 2.05 -12.75
C THR A 76 -6.19 1.55 -14.02
N LEU A 77 -5.81 0.26 -14.03
CA LEU A 77 -5.22 -0.40 -15.21
C LEU A 77 -6.24 -0.53 -16.35
N ASP A 78 -7.52 -0.70 -16.04
CA ASP A 78 -8.60 -0.78 -17.02
C ASP A 78 -8.80 0.54 -17.78
N ASN A 79 -8.56 1.66 -17.10
CA ASN A 79 -8.64 3.00 -17.68
C ASN A 79 -7.31 3.46 -18.32
N PHE A 80 -6.28 2.61 -18.36
CA PHE A 80 -4.98 2.96 -18.92
C PHE A 80 -4.86 2.49 -20.37
N ASP A 81 -4.60 3.43 -21.28
CA ASP A 81 -4.38 3.12 -22.69
C ASP A 81 -2.93 2.67 -22.93
N PHE A 82 -2.72 1.36 -22.95
CA PHE A 82 -1.42 0.76 -23.28
C PHE A 82 -1.02 0.96 -24.75
N THR A 83 -1.96 1.27 -25.64
CA THR A 83 -1.65 1.51 -27.06
C THR A 83 -0.95 2.86 -27.27
N ALA A 84 -1.20 3.83 -26.39
CA ALA A 84 -0.53 5.12 -26.38
C ALA A 84 0.94 5.04 -25.97
N ILE A 85 1.40 3.95 -25.33
CA ILE A 85 2.78 3.78 -24.87
C ILE A 85 3.34 2.39 -25.27
N PRO A 86 3.79 2.22 -26.52
CA PRO A 86 4.21 0.92 -27.05
C PRO A 86 5.37 0.26 -26.28
N MET A 87 6.19 1.06 -25.58
CA MET A 87 7.32 0.56 -24.79
C MET A 87 6.89 -0.13 -23.48
N VAL A 88 5.65 0.08 -23.03
CA VAL A 88 5.12 -0.50 -21.78
C VAL A 88 4.22 -1.69 -22.11
N SER A 89 4.74 -2.89 -21.90
CA SER A 89 3.94 -4.12 -22.07
C SER A 89 2.94 -4.29 -20.93
N LYS A 90 1.65 -4.46 -21.27
CA LYS A 90 0.58 -4.80 -20.30
C LYS A 90 0.94 -6.04 -19.47
N ALA A 91 1.53 -7.06 -20.09
CA ALA A 91 1.94 -8.28 -19.38
C ALA A 91 3.00 -8.00 -18.30
N ARG A 92 3.99 -7.13 -18.58
CA ARG A 92 4.99 -6.72 -17.58
C ARG A 92 4.34 -5.95 -16.43
N VAL A 93 3.39 -5.07 -16.73
CA VAL A 93 2.66 -4.31 -15.69
C VAL A 93 1.82 -5.23 -14.81
N MET A 94 1.13 -6.22 -15.37
CA MET A 94 0.39 -7.21 -14.58
C MET A 94 1.32 -8.03 -13.68
N ALA A 95 2.54 -8.37 -14.14
CA ALA A 95 3.54 -9.04 -13.30
C ALA A 95 4.00 -8.14 -12.12
N LEU A 96 4.15 -6.82 -12.34
CA LEU A 96 4.44 -5.87 -11.26
C LEU A 96 3.29 -5.78 -10.24
N VAL A 97 2.05 -5.87 -10.71
CA VAL A 97 0.84 -5.81 -9.87
C VAL A 97 0.69 -7.02 -8.95
N ALA A 98 1.24 -8.18 -9.32
CA ALA A 98 1.28 -9.34 -8.42
C ALA A 98 2.07 -9.02 -7.12
N GLY A 99 3.17 -8.27 -7.24
CA GLY A 99 3.97 -7.79 -6.10
C GLY A 99 4.71 -8.88 -5.31
N ASP A 100 4.55 -10.15 -5.66
CA ASP A 100 5.00 -11.32 -4.92
C ASP A 100 6.51 -11.54 -4.91
N VAL A 101 7.21 -11.01 -5.93
CA VAL A 101 8.68 -11.05 -6.04
C VAL A 101 9.28 -9.72 -5.58
N TRP A 102 9.04 -8.65 -6.35
CA TRP A 102 9.81 -7.40 -6.24
C TRP A 102 9.54 -6.61 -4.95
N LEU A 103 8.32 -6.66 -4.39
CA LEU A 103 8.02 -6.00 -3.11
C LEU A 103 8.63 -6.74 -1.92
N LYS A 104 8.76 -8.07 -2.01
CA LYS A 104 9.38 -8.88 -0.95
C LYS A 104 10.88 -8.71 -0.89
N THR A 105 11.53 -8.48 -2.04
CA THR A 105 12.97 -8.21 -2.13
C THR A 105 13.31 -6.73 -1.94
N GLY A 106 12.31 -5.86 -1.73
CA GLY A 106 12.54 -4.41 -1.61
C GLY A 106 13.07 -3.76 -2.89
N ALA A 107 12.81 -4.35 -4.07
CA ALA A 107 13.24 -3.77 -5.33
C ALA A 107 12.46 -2.47 -5.62
N ASN A 108 13.10 -1.53 -6.30
CA ASN A 108 12.51 -0.24 -6.64
C ASN A 108 12.15 -0.16 -8.12
N LEU A 109 11.05 0.54 -8.42
CA LEU A 109 10.62 0.80 -9.78
C LEU A 109 10.80 2.28 -10.11
N MET A 110 11.33 2.58 -11.28
CA MET A 110 11.45 3.95 -11.76
C MET A 110 10.79 4.11 -13.12
N MET A 111 10.04 5.20 -13.28
CA MET A 111 9.32 5.55 -14.50
C MET A 111 9.82 6.89 -15.03
N PHE A 112 10.35 6.87 -16.25
CA PHE A 112 10.87 8.05 -16.93
C PHE A 112 10.11 8.33 -18.21
N GLY A 113 10.02 9.62 -18.57
CA GLY A 113 9.42 10.06 -19.82
C GLY A 113 8.92 11.50 -19.72
N GLY A 114 8.62 12.12 -20.86
CA GLY A 114 8.10 13.48 -20.90
C GLY A 114 6.79 13.67 -20.11
N PRO A 115 6.41 14.93 -19.83
CA PRO A 115 5.11 15.24 -19.24
C PRO A 115 3.97 14.70 -20.12
N GLY A 116 2.87 14.30 -19.50
CA GLY A 116 1.70 13.75 -20.21
C GLY A 116 1.81 12.27 -20.62
N GLY A 117 2.97 11.63 -20.47
CA GLY A 117 3.18 10.20 -20.80
C GLY A 117 2.56 9.19 -19.82
N GLY A 118 1.53 9.54 -19.06
CA GLY A 118 0.80 8.59 -18.21
C GLY A 118 1.53 8.00 -17.01
N LYS A 119 2.76 8.43 -16.66
CA LYS A 119 3.56 7.87 -15.55
C LYS A 119 2.81 7.84 -14.21
N SER A 120 2.26 8.97 -13.80
CA SER A 120 1.49 9.09 -12.55
C SER A 120 0.22 8.23 -12.57
N HIS A 121 -0.43 8.10 -13.74
CA HIS A 121 -1.56 7.18 -13.91
C HIS A 121 -1.10 5.74 -13.71
N LEU A 122 -0.05 5.32 -14.42
CA LEU A 122 0.45 3.95 -14.35
C LEU A 122 0.92 3.60 -12.93
N ALA A 123 1.60 4.52 -12.25
CA ALA A 123 2.02 4.35 -10.87
C ALA A 123 0.83 4.18 -9.92
N ALA A 124 -0.20 5.00 -10.08
CA ALA A 124 -1.44 4.87 -9.30
C ALA A 124 -2.19 3.56 -9.62
N ALA A 125 -2.25 3.18 -10.89
CA ALA A 125 -2.91 1.95 -11.35
C ALA A 125 -2.24 0.68 -10.82
N ILE A 126 -0.89 0.65 -10.81
CA ILE A 126 -0.13 -0.40 -10.13
C ILE A 126 -0.46 -0.39 -8.63
N GLY A 127 -0.53 0.79 -8.01
CA GLY A 127 -0.92 0.95 -6.60
C GLY A 127 -2.30 0.35 -6.28
N VAL A 128 -3.31 0.59 -7.13
CA VAL A 128 -4.65 0.00 -6.98
C VAL A 128 -4.57 -1.54 -7.03
N GLY A 129 -3.98 -2.11 -8.08
CA GLY A 129 -3.90 -3.56 -8.22
C GLY A 129 -3.08 -4.24 -7.11
N LEU A 130 -2.05 -3.56 -6.59
CA LEU A 130 -1.31 -4.05 -5.43
C LEU A 130 -2.18 -4.09 -4.16
N ILE A 131 -3.03 -3.08 -3.95
CA ILE A 131 -3.95 -3.06 -2.81
C ILE A 131 -5.01 -4.16 -2.92
N GLU A 132 -5.51 -4.43 -4.12
CA GLU A 132 -6.40 -5.55 -4.39
C GLU A 132 -5.73 -6.89 -4.05
N ASN A 133 -4.43 -7.03 -4.30
CA ASN A 133 -3.60 -8.17 -3.89
C ASN A 133 -3.18 -8.13 -2.40
N GLY A 134 -3.72 -7.21 -1.60
CA GLY A 134 -3.51 -7.10 -0.17
C GLY A 134 -2.25 -6.33 0.25
N TRP A 135 -1.51 -5.75 -0.69
CA TRP A 135 -0.35 -4.92 -0.36
C TRP A 135 -0.76 -3.53 0.12
N ARG A 136 -0.05 -3.02 1.13
CA ARG A 136 -0.26 -1.65 1.61
C ARG A 136 0.60 -0.68 0.80
N VAL A 137 -0.04 0.26 0.11
CA VAL A 137 0.62 1.26 -0.75
C VAL A 137 0.35 2.66 -0.17
N LEU A 138 1.29 3.59 -0.36
CA LEU A 138 1.07 5.03 -0.15
C LEU A 138 1.48 5.78 -1.42
N PHE A 139 0.61 6.62 -1.93
CA PHE A 139 0.87 7.54 -3.03
C PHE A 139 0.99 8.96 -2.50
N THR A 140 2.04 9.65 -2.89
CA THR A 140 2.29 11.05 -2.52
C THR A 140 3.07 11.75 -3.60
N ARG A 141 2.84 13.06 -3.75
CA ARG A 141 3.80 13.91 -4.45
C ARG A 141 5.10 13.91 -3.66
N THR A 142 6.22 13.87 -4.38
CA THR A 142 7.55 13.85 -3.78
C THR A 142 7.78 15.10 -2.92
N THR A 143 7.36 16.27 -3.42
CA THR A 143 7.45 17.57 -2.71
C THR A 143 6.76 17.55 -1.35
N ASP A 144 5.54 17.02 -1.29
CA ASP A 144 4.72 17.01 -0.08
C ASP A 144 5.33 16.10 1.00
N LEU A 145 5.92 14.99 0.57
CA LEU A 145 6.61 14.07 1.48
C LEU A 145 7.89 14.71 2.03
N VAL A 146 8.70 15.31 1.16
CA VAL A 146 9.94 15.99 1.57
C VAL A 146 9.64 17.09 2.58
N GLN A 147 8.61 17.91 2.35
CA GLN A 147 8.20 18.95 3.30
C GLN A 147 7.78 18.38 4.67
N LYS A 148 7.04 17.26 4.69
CA LYS A 148 6.67 16.56 5.92
C LYS A 148 7.90 16.04 6.66
N LEU A 149 8.84 15.41 5.95
CA LEU A 149 10.07 14.89 6.56
C LEU A 149 10.99 16.01 7.06
N GLN A 150 11.12 17.11 6.33
CA GLN A 150 11.87 18.27 6.81
C GLN A 150 11.25 18.87 8.09
N THR A 151 9.92 18.92 8.16
CA THR A 151 9.22 19.38 9.37
C THR A 151 9.48 18.44 10.54
N ALA A 152 9.40 17.12 10.31
CA ALA A 152 9.75 16.12 11.31
C ALA A 152 11.20 16.26 11.78
N ARG A 153 12.14 16.51 10.87
CA ARG A 153 13.55 16.77 11.18
C ARG A 153 13.73 18.00 12.08
N ARG A 154 13.06 19.11 11.76
CA ARG A 154 13.07 20.32 12.61
C ARG A 154 12.51 20.05 14.01
N ASN A 155 11.56 19.13 14.12
CA ASN A 155 10.94 18.72 15.38
C ASN A 155 11.66 17.54 16.06
N LEU A 156 12.82 17.11 15.56
CA LEU A 156 13.59 15.96 16.07
C LEU A 156 12.82 14.62 16.07
N ASP A 157 11.85 14.44 15.16
CA ASP A 157 11.03 13.22 14.99
C ASP A 157 11.17 12.60 13.58
N LEU A 158 12.32 12.79 12.93
CA LEU A 158 12.54 12.27 11.57
C LEU A 158 12.49 10.74 11.53
N GLU A 159 13.14 10.07 12.47
CA GLU A 159 13.16 8.61 12.57
C GLU A 159 11.74 8.05 12.78
N GLY A 160 10.95 8.67 13.67
CA GLY A 160 9.55 8.31 13.89
C GLY A 160 8.67 8.54 12.65
N ALA A 161 8.94 9.60 11.88
CA ALA A 161 8.27 9.85 10.61
C ALA A 161 8.60 8.79 9.54
N ILE A 162 9.87 8.38 9.42
CA ILE A 162 10.30 7.32 8.49
C ILE A 162 9.73 5.96 8.92
N ALA A 163 9.77 5.62 10.22
CA ALA A 163 9.20 4.38 10.74
C ALA A 163 7.69 4.26 10.46
N LYS A 164 6.95 5.39 10.47
CA LYS A 164 5.54 5.42 10.06
C LYS A 164 5.34 5.09 8.58
N LEU A 165 6.33 5.33 7.72
CA LEU A 165 6.29 4.99 6.28
C LEU A 165 6.63 3.52 6.04
N ASP A 166 7.38 2.85 6.92
CA ASP A 166 7.75 1.43 6.78
C ASP A 166 6.59 0.45 6.90
N LYS A 167 5.45 0.91 7.40
CA LYS A 167 4.21 0.13 7.38
C LYS A 167 3.66 -0.09 5.96
N TYR A 168 4.11 0.71 4.98
CA TYR A 168 3.74 0.59 3.57
C TYR A 168 4.76 -0.26 2.83
N HIS A 169 4.28 -1.26 2.10
CA HIS A 169 5.10 -2.13 1.26
C HIS A 169 5.66 -1.38 0.06
N LEU A 170 4.85 -0.50 -0.51
CA LEU A 170 5.23 0.40 -1.59
C LEU A 170 4.95 1.86 -1.21
N LEU A 171 5.93 2.71 -1.45
CA LEU A 171 5.76 4.15 -1.44
C LEU A 171 5.94 4.68 -2.86
N VAL A 172 4.90 5.29 -3.41
CA VAL A 172 4.91 5.94 -4.71
C VAL A 172 5.27 7.42 -4.51
N LEU A 173 6.41 7.81 -5.06
CA LEU A 173 6.92 9.17 -5.09
C LEU A 173 6.66 9.76 -6.48
N ASP A 174 5.56 10.49 -6.59
CA ASP A 174 5.13 11.07 -7.86
C ASP A 174 5.80 12.43 -8.12
N ASP A 175 6.05 12.73 -9.40
CA ASP A 175 6.63 13.97 -9.90
C ASP A 175 7.95 14.35 -9.19
N MET A 176 8.89 13.41 -9.14
CA MET A 176 10.26 13.73 -8.73
C MET A 176 10.92 14.58 -9.82
N ALA A 177 10.84 15.89 -9.67
CA ALA A 177 11.65 16.84 -10.41
C ALA A 177 13.04 16.94 -9.79
N TYR A 178 14.04 17.28 -10.61
CA TYR A 178 15.41 17.46 -10.16
C TYR A 178 15.45 18.44 -8.98
N VAL A 179 15.85 17.95 -7.80
CA VAL A 179 16.05 18.74 -6.56
C VAL A 179 17.31 19.58 -6.76
N SER A 180 17.25 20.53 -7.68
CA SER A 180 18.27 21.56 -7.78
C SER A 180 17.94 22.64 -6.77
N LYS A 181 18.63 22.59 -5.63
CA LYS A 181 19.25 23.73 -4.89
C LYS A 181 19.14 23.69 -3.36
N ASP A 182 18.41 22.76 -2.73
CA ASP A 182 18.36 22.69 -1.27
C ASP A 182 18.94 21.38 -0.71
N GLN A 183 20.15 21.46 -0.15
CA GLN A 183 20.86 20.35 0.49
C GLN A 183 20.01 19.68 1.60
N ALA A 184 19.09 20.44 2.21
CA ALA A 184 18.16 19.95 3.21
C ALA A 184 17.10 18.99 2.65
N GLU A 185 16.58 19.24 1.44
CA GLU A 185 15.58 18.39 0.75
C GLU A 185 16.18 17.04 0.35
N THR A 186 17.38 17.09 -0.23
CA THR A 186 18.14 15.92 -0.63
C THR A 186 18.47 15.01 0.55
N SER A 187 18.86 15.57 1.70
CA SER A 187 19.23 14.79 2.89
C SER A 187 18.06 13.94 3.41
N VAL A 188 16.85 14.50 3.55
CA VAL A 188 15.71 13.73 4.09
C VAL A 188 15.23 12.66 3.11
N LEU A 189 15.33 12.91 1.80
CA LEU A 189 14.99 11.93 0.79
C LEU A 189 16.01 10.78 0.77
N PHE A 190 17.30 11.09 0.91
CA PHE A 190 18.36 10.07 1.01
C PHE A 190 18.19 9.20 2.26
N GLU A 191 17.88 9.79 3.41
CA GLU A 191 17.60 9.05 4.63
C GLU A 191 16.40 8.10 4.46
N LEU A 192 15.32 8.57 3.83
CA LEU A 192 14.16 7.73 3.50
C LEU A 192 14.53 6.56 2.57
N ILE A 193 15.27 6.84 1.49
CA ILE A 193 15.68 5.81 0.52
C ILE A 193 16.58 4.79 1.21
N SER A 194 17.54 5.25 2.01
CA SER A 194 18.48 4.40 2.74
C SER A 194 17.77 3.51 3.76
N ALA A 195 16.81 4.07 4.51
CA ALA A 195 16.04 3.30 5.49
C ALA A 195 15.20 2.18 4.85
N ARG A 196 14.78 2.36 3.59
CA ARG A 196 13.93 1.41 2.87
C ARG A 196 14.69 0.44 1.98
N TYR A 197 15.96 0.71 1.69
CA TYR A 197 16.80 -0.12 0.82
C TYR A 197 16.78 -1.59 1.26
N GLU A 198 16.54 -2.51 0.31
CA GLU A 198 16.41 -3.96 0.51
C GLU A 198 15.34 -4.42 1.52
N ARG A 199 14.51 -3.51 2.02
CA ARG A 199 13.46 -3.80 3.03
C ARG A 199 12.06 -3.48 2.52
N ARG A 200 11.90 -2.36 1.81
CA ARG A 200 10.62 -1.85 1.32
C ARG A 200 10.82 -1.17 -0.03
N SER A 201 9.83 -1.27 -0.90
CA SER A 201 9.94 -0.75 -2.24
C SER A 201 9.50 0.71 -2.37
N LEU A 202 10.09 1.36 -3.38
CA LEU A 202 9.75 2.67 -3.89
C LEU A 202 9.32 2.55 -5.36
N LEU A 203 8.34 3.36 -5.77
CA LEU A 203 8.03 3.63 -7.17
C LEU A 203 8.20 5.13 -7.41
N ILE A 204 9.11 5.52 -8.27
CA ILE A 204 9.44 6.93 -8.54
C ILE A 204 9.01 7.28 -9.97
N THR A 205 8.29 8.39 -10.14
CA THR A 205 8.03 8.98 -11.46
C THR A 205 8.87 10.24 -11.64
N ALA A 206 9.52 10.40 -12.79
CA ALA A 206 10.33 11.59 -13.10
C ALA A 206 10.27 11.97 -14.58
N ASN A 207 10.38 13.27 -14.86
CA ASN A 207 10.26 13.81 -16.21
C ASN A 207 11.58 13.83 -17.02
N GLN A 208 12.73 13.58 -16.40
CA GLN A 208 14.04 13.55 -17.06
C GLN A 208 14.85 12.31 -16.65
N PRO A 209 15.54 11.65 -17.59
CA PRO A 209 16.42 10.52 -17.30
C PRO A 209 17.67 10.92 -16.51
N PHE A 210 18.17 9.97 -15.73
CA PHE A 210 19.09 10.07 -14.58
C PHE A 210 20.55 10.46 -14.91
N GLY A 211 20.77 11.57 -15.62
CA GLY A 211 22.12 12.03 -15.99
C GLY A 211 22.92 12.68 -14.86
N GLU A 212 22.32 13.02 -13.71
CA GLU A 212 22.98 13.85 -12.70
C GLU A 212 22.68 13.46 -11.23
N TRP A 213 22.40 12.18 -10.94
CA TRP A 213 22.27 11.75 -9.54
C TRP A 213 23.59 11.86 -8.76
N ASP A 214 24.77 11.79 -9.40
CA ASP A 214 26.07 12.07 -8.76
C ASP A 214 26.18 13.51 -8.21
N LYS A 215 25.35 14.44 -8.69
CA LYS A 215 25.29 15.83 -8.19
C LYS A 215 24.26 16.01 -7.07
N VAL A 216 23.27 15.13 -6.99
CA VAL A 216 22.24 15.11 -5.95
C VAL A 216 22.73 14.29 -4.75
N PHE A 217 23.45 13.21 -4.98
CA PHE A 217 24.15 12.43 -3.97
C PHE A 217 25.65 12.72 -4.16
N PRO A 218 26.20 13.79 -3.55
CA PRO A 218 27.64 13.96 -3.59
C PRO A 218 28.27 12.69 -3.00
N ASP A 219 29.10 12.03 -3.80
CA ASP A 219 29.83 10.83 -3.43
C ASP A 219 30.33 10.95 -1.99
N SER A 220 29.88 10.03 -1.15
CA SER A 220 30.59 9.69 0.08
C SER A 220 31.84 8.91 -0.31
N ASN A 221 32.78 9.57 -1.01
CA ASN A 221 34.03 8.93 -1.35
C ASN A 221 34.86 8.77 -0.07
N ARG A 222 34.91 7.54 0.47
CA ARG A 222 36.14 6.84 0.88
C ARG A 222 35.86 5.51 1.54
N ALA A 223 36.05 4.44 0.77
CA ALA A 223 36.96 3.36 1.15
C ALA A 223 37.31 2.59 -0.13
N GLU A 224 38.34 3.08 -0.84
CA GLU A 224 39.14 2.21 -1.68
C GLU A 224 39.66 1.09 -0.77
N TYR A 225 39.20 -0.15 -1.00
CA TYR A 225 39.91 -1.31 -0.51
C TYR A 225 41.08 -1.55 -1.47
N PRO A 226 42.34 -1.33 -1.06
CA PRO A 226 43.45 -1.75 -1.88
C PRO A 226 43.49 -3.28 -1.84
N TYR A 227 43.51 -3.89 -3.03
CA TYR A 227 43.85 -5.29 -3.19
C TYR A 227 45.22 -5.57 -2.54
N TYR A 228 45.22 -6.44 -1.53
CA TYR A 228 46.31 -7.33 -1.16
C TYR A 228 45.72 -8.66 -0.71
#